data_AF-A0A937NUG1-F1
#
_entry.id   AF-A0A937NUG1-F1
#
_cell.length_a   1.000
_cell.length_b   1.000
_cell.length_c   1.000
_cell.angle_alpha   90.00
_cell.angle_beta   90.00
_cell.angle_gamma   90.00
#
_symmetry.space_group_name_H-M   'P 1'
#
loop_
_entity.id
_entity.type
_entity.pdbx_description
1 polymer ?
#
loop_
_entity_poly.entity_id
_entity_poly.type
_entity_poly.pdbx_seq_one_letter_code
_entity_poly.pdbx_strand_id
1 'polypeptide(L)'
;MGTKRAQLGSAMIELIIGLVSIVALFAGLVQMVSISRARHDTQYEARSEAGAESLSDLGALLSDAEYIEDWDAGNDDRRHTRDDYAASGDSFAFNGAIVEMSSPDSDGWTIIEQAPGDQLSMLRSAPNPAQVFGLVEGTAEEDVPLLPAVQSLLYDADSIEIESRVWMTWTRGIY
;
A
#
# COMPACT_ATOMS: atom_id res chain seq x y z
N MET A 1 39.05 -6.06 -50.51
CA MET A 1 38.10 -7.16 -50.85
C MET A 1 37.80 -7.91 -49.55
N GLY A 2 36.84 -7.45 -48.74
CA GLY A 2 36.67 -7.96 -47.37
C GLY A 2 35.46 -7.45 -46.58
N THR A 3 34.40 -7.00 -47.25
CA THR A 3 33.28 -6.28 -46.58
C THR A 3 31.93 -7.01 -46.62
N LYS A 4 31.75 -8.05 -47.45
CA LYS A 4 30.44 -8.72 -47.58
C LYS A 4 30.10 -9.69 -46.43
N ARG A 5 31.09 -10.34 -45.80
CA ARG A 5 30.83 -11.27 -44.68
C ARG A 5 30.47 -10.55 -43.37
N ALA A 6 31.05 -9.38 -43.12
CA ALA A 6 30.74 -8.57 -41.93
C ALA A 6 29.30 -8.01 -41.96
N GLN A 7 28.81 -7.60 -43.14
CA GLN A 7 27.44 -7.11 -43.31
C GLN A 7 26.37 -8.20 -43.13
N LEU A 8 26.65 -9.44 -43.54
CA LEU A 8 25.72 -10.58 -43.34
C LEU A 8 25.58 -10.96 -41.86
N GLY A 9 26.65 -10.82 -41.06
CA GLY A 9 26.59 -11.05 -39.61
C GLY A 9 25.81 -9.96 -38.87
N SER A 10 25.96 -8.69 -39.26
CA SER A 10 25.23 -7.56 -38.67
C SER A 10 23.72 -7.69 -38.86
N ALA A 11 23.27 -8.01 -40.08
CA ALA A 11 21.85 -8.14 -40.39
C ALA A 11 21.16 -9.25 -39.58
N MET A 12 21.86 -10.36 -39.34
CA MET A 12 21.33 -11.47 -38.53
C MET A 12 21.24 -11.08 -37.05
N ILE A 13 22.24 -10.37 -36.53
CA ILE A 13 22.22 -9.87 -35.15
C ILE A 13 21.11 -8.82 -34.96
N GLU A 14 20.97 -7.88 -35.89
CA GLU A 14 19.89 -6.88 -35.89
C GLU A 14 18.51 -7.54 -35.92
N LEU A 15 18.33 -8.59 -36.72
CA LEU A 15 17.08 -9.36 -36.74
C LEU A 15 16.80 -10.04 -35.40
N ILE A 16 17.82 -10.64 -34.78
CA ILE A 16 17.67 -11.29 -33.46
C ILE A 16 17.32 -10.24 -32.40
N ILE A 17 18.02 -9.11 -32.36
CA ILE A 17 17.74 -8.02 -31.42
C ILE A 17 16.31 -7.49 -31.63
N GLY A 18 15.90 -7.27 -32.88
CA GLY A 18 14.54 -6.85 -33.21
C GLY A 18 13.49 -7.86 -32.76
N LEU A 19 13.74 -9.16 -32.99
CA LEU A 19 12.83 -10.22 -32.57
C LEU A 19 12.72 -10.33 -31.05
N VAL A 20 13.84 -10.30 -30.33
CA VAL A 20 13.87 -10.32 -28.86
C VAL A 20 13.13 -9.10 -28.30
N SER A 21 13.35 -7.92 -28.89
CA SER A 21 12.65 -6.69 -28.48
C SER A 21 11.14 -6.80 -28.66
N ILE A 22 10.68 -7.35 -29.79
CA ILE A 22 9.25 -7.58 -30.05
C ILE A 22 8.67 -8.57 -29.02
N VAL A 23 9.36 -9.69 -28.76
CA VAL A 23 8.93 -10.68 -27.76
C VAL A 23 8.84 -10.07 -26.37
N ALA A 24 9.85 -9.30 -25.95
CA ALA A 24 9.87 -8.61 -24.67
C ALA A 24 8.69 -7.63 -24.53
N LEU A 25 8.39 -6.86 -25.58
CA LEU A 25 7.26 -5.94 -25.61
C LEU A 25 5.91 -6.67 -25.49
N PHE A 26 5.72 -7.75 -26.26
CA PHE A 26 4.48 -8.54 -26.16
C PHE A 26 4.32 -9.21 -24.80
N ALA A 27 5.39 -9.79 -24.26
CA ALA A 27 5.37 -10.39 -22.92
C ALA A 27 5.04 -9.35 -21.84
N GLY A 28 5.65 -8.15 -21.92
CA GLY A 28 5.35 -7.04 -21.02
C GLY A 28 3.90 -6.57 -21.10
N LEU A 29 3.33 -6.47 -22.30
CA LEU A 29 1.92 -6.09 -22.47
C LEU A 29 0.97 -7.14 -21.85
N VAL A 30 1.22 -8.43 -22.09
CA VAL A 30 0.41 -9.50 -21.50
C VAL A 30 0.54 -9.51 -19.97
N GLN A 31 1.76 -9.34 -19.45
CA GLN A 31 1.99 -9.26 -18.02
C GLN A 31 1.29 -8.06 -17.38
N MET A 32 1.31 -6.90 -18.04
CA MET A 32 0.61 -5.70 -17.56
C MET A 32 -0.90 -5.93 -17.44
N VAL A 33 -1.51 -6.67 -18.39
CA VAL A 33 -2.92 -7.06 -18.29
C VAL A 33 -3.16 -7.97 -17.08
N SER A 34 -2.28 -8.94 -16.83
CA SER A 34 -2.39 -9.85 -15.68
C SER A 34 -2.32 -9.09 -14.36
N ILE A 35 -1.32 -8.22 -14.19
CA ILE A 35 -1.13 -7.40 -12.99
C ILE A 35 -2.31 -6.44 -12.80
N SER A 36 -2.77 -5.80 -13.88
CA SER A 36 -3.93 -4.90 -13.83
C SER A 36 -5.19 -5.64 -13.35
N ARG A 37 -5.38 -6.90 -13.78
CA ARG A 37 -6.52 -7.71 -13.36
C ARG A 37 -6.45 -8.04 -11.87
N ALA A 38 -5.32 -8.57 -11.41
CA ALA A 38 -5.08 -8.87 -9.99
C ALA A 38 -5.26 -7.65 -9.10
N ARG A 39 -4.78 -6.47 -9.55
CA ARG A 39 -5.00 -5.21 -8.83
C ARG A 39 -6.48 -4.83 -8.71
N HIS A 40 -7.26 -5.00 -9.78
CA HIS A 40 -8.69 -4.74 -9.69
C HIS A 40 -9.36 -5.74 -8.77
N ASP A 41 -9.05 -7.03 -8.91
CA ASP A 41 -9.67 -8.11 -8.14
C ASP A 41 -9.38 -7.96 -6.64
N THR A 42 -8.11 -7.75 -6.25
CA THR A 42 -7.74 -7.43 -4.85
C THR A 42 -8.41 -6.16 -4.35
N GLN A 43 -8.51 -5.10 -5.16
CA GLN A 43 -9.19 -3.87 -4.74
C GLN A 43 -10.71 -4.06 -4.57
N TYR A 44 -11.35 -4.87 -5.41
CA TYR A 44 -12.77 -5.20 -5.26
C TYR A 44 -13.01 -6.02 -4.01
N GLU A 45 -12.17 -7.02 -3.74
CA GLU A 45 -12.27 -7.88 -2.57
C GLU A 45 -12.04 -7.10 -1.28
N ALA A 46 -10.95 -6.34 -1.19
CA ALA A 46 -10.65 -5.49 -0.03
C ALA A 46 -11.77 -4.47 0.25
N ARG A 47 -12.40 -3.90 -0.80
CA ARG A 47 -13.58 -3.03 -0.66
C ARG A 47 -14.81 -3.79 -0.19
N SER A 48 -14.99 -5.03 -0.66
CA SER A 48 -16.12 -5.88 -0.27
C SER A 48 -16.03 -6.23 1.21
N GLU A 49 -14.85 -6.63 1.68
CA GLU A 49 -14.56 -6.90 3.09
C GLU A 49 -14.77 -5.67 3.97
N ALA A 50 -14.10 -4.55 3.64
CA ALA A 50 -14.27 -3.30 4.37
C ALA A 50 -15.73 -2.83 4.36
N GLY A 51 -16.45 -3.04 3.25
CA GLY A 51 -17.86 -2.71 3.12
C GLY A 51 -18.75 -3.55 4.04
N ALA A 52 -18.52 -4.87 4.10
CA ALA A 52 -19.21 -5.77 4.99
C ALA A 52 -18.98 -5.40 6.47
N GLU A 53 -17.73 -5.11 6.83
CA GLU A 53 -17.39 -4.68 8.19
C GLU A 53 -17.89 -3.28 8.54
N SER A 54 -18.01 -2.39 7.55
CA SER A 54 -18.53 -1.03 7.79
C SER A 54 -19.99 -1.05 8.25
N LEU A 55 -20.73 -2.08 7.86
CA LEU A 55 -22.13 -2.30 8.21
C LEU A 55 -22.28 -3.17 9.47
N SER A 56 -21.22 -3.84 9.92
CA SER A 56 -21.26 -4.73 11.07
C SER A 56 -21.35 -3.93 12.38
N ASP A 57 -21.98 -4.49 13.41
CA ASP A 57 -22.09 -3.84 14.73
C ASP A 57 -20.76 -3.81 15.49
N LEU A 58 -19.73 -4.51 15.01
CA LEU A 58 -18.45 -4.69 15.68
C LEU A 58 -17.24 -4.20 14.87
N GLY A 59 -17.41 -3.77 13.62
CA GLY A 59 -16.31 -3.54 12.68
C GLY A 59 -15.17 -2.69 13.25
N ALA A 60 -15.44 -1.43 13.62
CA ALA A 60 -14.37 -0.55 14.12
C ALA A 60 -13.86 -0.93 15.51
N LEU A 61 -14.58 -1.77 16.27
CA LEU A 61 -14.11 -2.25 17.58
C LEU A 61 -13.03 -3.33 17.43
N LEU A 62 -13.01 -4.02 16.29
CA LEU A 62 -12.03 -5.03 15.95
C LEU A 62 -10.91 -4.48 15.06
N SER A 63 -11.03 -3.24 14.58
CA SER A 63 -9.98 -2.60 13.81
C SER A 63 -8.74 -2.40 14.69
N ASP A 64 -7.64 -2.99 14.23
CA ASP A 64 -6.30 -2.65 14.70
C ASP A 64 -5.66 -1.73 13.65
N ALA A 65 -4.83 -0.81 14.10
CA ALA A 65 -4.11 0.07 13.19
C ALA A 65 -2.61 -0.14 13.35
N GLU A 66 -1.94 -0.24 12.22
CA GLU A 66 -0.48 -0.17 12.19
C GLU A 66 -0.07 1.30 12.37
N TYR A 67 0.54 1.60 13.51
CA TYR A 67 1.05 2.94 13.80
C TYR A 67 2.40 3.13 13.12
N ILE A 68 2.63 4.32 12.57
CA ILE A 68 3.89 4.71 11.94
C ILE A 68 4.53 5.78 12.82
N GLU A 69 5.76 5.53 13.29
CA GLU A 69 6.52 6.48 14.09
C GLU A 69 7.36 7.44 13.21
N ASP A 70 8.12 6.88 12.27
CA ASP A 70 8.96 7.63 11.32
C ASP A 70 9.03 6.87 9.98
N TRP A 71 9.69 7.49 9.00
CA TRP A 71 10.09 6.85 7.76
C TRP A 71 11.61 6.69 7.73
N ASP A 72 12.06 5.44 7.62
CA ASP A 72 13.46 5.10 7.46
C ASP A 72 13.86 5.19 5.99
N ALA A 73 15.07 5.70 5.75
CA ALA A 73 15.60 5.89 4.42
C ALA A 73 15.80 4.56 3.70
N GLY A 74 15.41 4.52 2.43
CA GLY A 74 15.61 3.38 1.55
C GLY A 74 17.07 3.19 1.10
N ASN A 75 17.24 2.53 -0.04
CA ASN A 75 18.56 2.17 -0.58
C ASN A 75 19.39 3.38 -1.03
N ASP A 76 18.75 4.54 -1.24
CA ASP A 76 19.44 5.76 -1.67
C ASP A 76 19.90 6.68 -0.53
N ASP A 77 19.70 6.27 0.73
CA ASP A 77 20.01 7.01 1.96
C ASP A 77 19.34 8.41 2.05
N ARG A 78 18.28 8.67 1.26
CA ARG A 78 17.51 9.92 1.30
C ARG A 78 16.18 9.67 1.98
N ARG A 79 15.76 10.64 2.80
CA ARG A 79 14.43 10.60 3.45
C ARG A 79 13.35 11.16 2.54
N HIS A 80 12.15 10.64 2.75
CA HIS A 80 10.90 10.91 2.04
C HIS A 80 10.98 10.61 0.53
N THR A 81 11.64 9.52 0.18
CA THR A 81 11.68 8.96 -1.18
C THR A 81 10.77 7.74 -1.31
N ARG A 82 10.62 7.24 -2.53
CA ARG A 82 9.67 6.15 -2.86
C ARG A 82 10.08 4.81 -2.25
N ASP A 83 11.37 4.62 -1.99
CA ASP A 83 11.97 3.39 -1.48
C ASP A 83 12.09 3.37 0.06
N ASP A 84 11.60 4.40 0.74
CA ASP A 84 11.53 4.44 2.19
C ASP A 84 10.51 3.44 2.73
N TYR A 85 10.72 3.01 3.97
CA TYR A 85 9.83 2.12 4.68
C TYR A 85 9.37 2.73 6.01
N ALA A 86 8.13 2.43 6.38
CA ALA A 86 7.55 2.91 7.63
C ALA A 86 8.22 2.19 8.81
N ALA A 87 8.75 2.95 9.75
CA ALA A 87 9.15 2.43 11.04
C ALA A 87 7.90 2.20 11.90
N SER A 88 7.71 0.97 12.37
CA SER A 88 6.57 0.60 13.20
C SER A 88 6.57 1.41 14.50
N GLY A 89 5.44 2.04 14.80
CA GLY A 89 5.15 2.70 16.06
C GLY A 89 4.13 1.95 16.89
N ASP A 90 3.61 2.61 17.91
CA ASP A 90 2.53 2.08 18.74
C ASP A 90 1.52 3.16 19.17
N SER A 91 0.40 2.71 19.75
CA SER A 91 -0.67 3.59 20.20
C SER A 91 -0.25 4.50 21.37
N PHE A 92 0.72 4.09 22.18
CA PHE A 92 1.21 4.86 23.32
C PHE A 92 2.04 6.05 22.85
N ALA A 93 2.96 5.83 21.91
CA ALA A 93 3.75 6.85 21.25
C ALA A 93 2.85 7.84 20.49
N PHE A 94 1.84 7.35 19.76
CA PHE A 94 0.83 8.20 19.12
C PHE A 94 0.11 9.10 20.13
N ASN A 95 -0.33 8.54 21.26
CA ASN A 95 -1.01 9.30 22.30
C ASN A 95 -0.10 10.39 22.87
N GLY A 96 1.14 10.06 23.24
CA GLY A 96 2.07 11.03 23.81
C GLY A 96 2.54 12.12 22.83
N ALA A 97 2.80 11.76 21.56
CA ALA A 97 3.37 12.66 20.57
C ALA A 97 2.33 13.50 19.83
N ILE A 98 1.09 13.04 19.72
CA ILE A 98 0.04 13.73 18.94
C ILE A 98 -1.12 14.14 19.84
N VAL A 99 -1.71 13.19 20.58
CA VAL A 99 -2.92 13.48 21.36
C VAL A 99 -2.58 14.41 22.52
N GLU A 100 -1.60 14.07 23.37
CA GLU A 100 -1.23 14.86 24.54
C GLU A 100 -0.70 16.25 24.16
N MET A 101 -0.03 16.38 23.02
CA MET A 101 0.45 17.65 22.47
C MET A 101 -0.67 18.57 21.95
N SER A 102 -1.91 18.06 21.84
CA SER A 102 -3.06 18.88 21.41
C SER A 102 -3.50 19.88 22.49
N SER A 103 -3.04 19.72 23.74
CA SER A 103 -3.20 20.70 24.81
C SER A 103 -1.83 21.24 25.25
N PRO A 104 -1.69 22.56 25.48
CA PRO A 104 -0.44 23.14 25.97
C PRO A 104 -0.09 22.71 27.40
N ASP A 105 -1.11 22.38 28.22
CA ASP A 105 -0.95 21.94 29.61
C ASP A 105 -2.17 21.09 30.08
N SER A 106 -2.14 20.67 31.36
CA SER A 106 -3.24 19.92 31.97
C SER A 106 -4.56 20.70 32.06
N ASP A 107 -4.49 22.02 32.15
CA ASP A 107 -5.66 22.88 32.32
C ASP A 107 -6.38 23.08 30.97
N GLY A 108 -5.63 23.10 29.86
CA GLY A 108 -6.18 23.13 28.50
C GLY A 108 -7.05 21.91 28.18
N TRP A 109 -6.74 20.74 28.75
CA TRP A 109 -7.60 19.56 28.60
C TRP A 109 -8.97 19.73 29.25
N THR A 110 -9.05 20.47 30.36
CA THR A 110 -10.35 20.77 31.00
C THR A 110 -11.23 21.62 30.07
N ILE A 111 -10.63 22.47 29.22
CA ILE A 111 -11.35 23.28 28.24
C ILE A 111 -11.81 22.41 27.06
N ILE A 112 -10.94 21.52 26.57
CA ILE A 112 -11.24 20.59 25.47
C ILE A 112 -12.41 19.67 25.86
N GLU A 113 -12.38 19.09 27.06
CA GLU A 113 -13.43 18.20 27.58
C GLU A 113 -14.80 18.88 27.72
N GLN A 114 -14.83 20.21 27.87
CA GLN A 114 -16.06 20.99 27.94
C GLN A 114 -16.58 21.41 26.55
N ALA A 115 -15.79 21.20 25.49
CA ALA A 115 -16.18 21.57 24.14
C ALA A 115 -17.30 20.64 23.60
N PRO A 116 -18.32 21.18 22.93
CA PRO A 116 -19.34 20.35 22.29
C PRO A 116 -18.72 19.47 21.20
N GLY A 117 -18.95 18.16 21.28
CA GLY A 117 -18.48 17.20 20.27
C GLY A 117 -16.99 16.82 20.39
N ASP A 118 -16.41 16.95 21.58
CA ASP A 118 -15.02 16.58 21.83
C ASP A 118 -14.73 15.09 21.56
N GLN A 119 -13.85 14.83 20.60
CA GLN A 119 -13.32 13.51 20.25
C GLN A 119 -11.85 13.34 20.69
N LEU A 120 -11.17 14.43 21.08
CA LEU A 120 -9.77 14.40 21.50
C LEU A 120 -9.63 13.80 22.90
N SER A 121 -10.52 14.11 23.84
CA SER A 121 -10.53 13.41 25.14
C SER A 121 -10.84 11.92 25.02
N MET A 122 -11.66 11.54 24.03
CA MET A 122 -11.91 10.13 23.72
C MET A 122 -10.63 9.44 23.22
N LEU A 123 -9.90 10.07 22.28
CA LEU A 123 -8.60 9.56 21.82
C LEU A 123 -7.58 9.45 22.96
N ARG A 124 -7.56 10.43 23.87
CA ARG A 124 -6.64 10.47 25.00
C ARG A 124 -6.85 9.30 25.97
N SER A 125 -8.10 8.95 26.21
CA SER A 125 -8.51 7.90 27.15
C SER A 125 -8.64 6.50 26.51
N ALA A 126 -8.58 6.41 25.18
CA ALA A 126 -8.72 5.15 24.45
C ALA A 126 -7.43 4.29 24.52
N PRO A 127 -7.51 3.02 24.95
CA PRO A 127 -6.38 2.09 24.86
C PRO A 127 -5.93 1.82 23.43
N ASN A 128 -6.87 1.87 22.47
CA ASN A 128 -6.59 1.82 21.04
C ASN A 128 -7.27 3.00 20.32
N PRO A 129 -6.52 4.08 20.05
CA PRO A 129 -7.00 5.25 19.30
C PRO A 129 -7.65 4.92 17.95
N ALA A 130 -7.22 3.84 17.28
CA ALA A 130 -7.79 3.39 16.00
C ALA A 130 -9.31 3.24 16.05
N GLN A 131 -9.83 2.70 17.16
CA GLN A 131 -11.26 2.45 17.35
C GLN A 131 -12.09 3.74 17.45
N VAL A 132 -11.46 4.85 17.84
CA VAL A 132 -12.14 6.15 17.97
C VAL A 132 -12.36 6.80 16.61
N PHE A 133 -11.46 6.57 15.64
CA PHE A 133 -11.61 7.09 14.27
C PHE A 133 -12.78 6.47 13.52
N GLY A 134 -13.31 5.34 14.00
CA GLY A 134 -14.46 4.69 13.38
C GLY A 134 -14.16 4.23 11.96
N LEU A 135 -12.94 3.73 11.73
CA LEU A 135 -12.54 3.15 10.46
C LEU A 135 -12.56 1.62 10.56
N VAL A 136 -12.86 0.99 9.44
CA VAL A 136 -12.73 -0.45 9.24
C VAL A 136 -11.82 -0.71 8.07
N GLU A 137 -11.05 -1.78 8.18
CA GLU A 137 -10.09 -2.20 7.18
C GLU A 137 -10.64 -3.40 6.40
N GLY A 138 -10.28 -3.48 5.12
CA GLY A 138 -10.33 -4.69 4.34
C GLY A 138 -9.04 -4.85 3.56
N THR A 139 -8.57 -6.08 3.44
CA THR A 139 -7.27 -6.44 2.86
C THR A 139 -7.43 -7.60 1.89
N ALA A 140 -6.76 -7.52 0.74
CA ALA A 140 -6.69 -8.65 -0.17
C ALA A 140 -5.34 -8.68 -0.87
N GLU A 141 -4.82 -9.89 -1.04
CA GLU A 141 -3.51 -10.16 -1.62
C GLU A 141 -3.64 -11.19 -2.75
N GLU A 142 -2.87 -10.99 -3.82
CA GLU A 142 -2.77 -11.95 -4.91
C GLU A 142 -1.34 -12.04 -5.45
N ASP A 143 -0.83 -13.26 -5.57
CA ASP A 143 0.45 -13.57 -6.20
C ASP A 143 0.28 -13.74 -7.71
N VAL A 144 0.88 -12.83 -8.49
CA VAL A 144 0.83 -12.88 -9.96
C VAL A 144 2.13 -13.49 -10.50
N PRO A 145 2.11 -14.71 -11.07
CA PRO A 145 3.30 -15.30 -11.66
C PRO A 145 3.78 -14.49 -12.88
N LEU A 146 5.10 -14.37 -13.01
CA LEU A 146 5.73 -13.67 -14.12
C LEU A 146 5.95 -14.62 -15.31
N LEU A 147 5.69 -14.13 -16.52
CA LEU A 147 6.04 -14.87 -17.73
C LEU A 147 7.57 -15.04 -17.83
N PRO A 148 8.10 -16.18 -18.30
CA PRO A 148 9.55 -16.42 -18.38
C PRO A 148 10.33 -15.31 -19.12
N ALA A 149 9.72 -14.71 -20.14
CA ALA A 149 10.32 -13.59 -20.87
C ALA A 149 10.40 -12.31 -20.02
N VAL A 150 9.44 -12.05 -19.13
CA VAL A 150 9.50 -10.93 -18.18
C VAL A 150 10.51 -11.22 -17.08
N GLN A 151 10.51 -12.43 -16.54
CA GLN A 151 11.47 -12.88 -15.52
C GLN A 151 12.92 -12.67 -15.99
N SER A 152 13.24 -13.20 -17.17
CA SER A 152 14.61 -13.21 -17.70
C SER A 152 15.08 -11.90 -18.33
N LEU A 153 14.17 -11.07 -18.84
CA LEU A 153 14.54 -9.86 -19.61
C LEU A 153 14.27 -8.55 -18.85
N LEU A 154 13.34 -8.53 -17.91
CA LEU A 154 12.84 -7.28 -17.30
C LEU A 154 12.95 -7.26 -15.78
N TYR A 155 12.67 -8.38 -15.09
CA TYR A 155 12.55 -8.39 -13.64
C TYR A 155 12.90 -9.76 -13.07
N ASP A 156 14.00 -9.86 -12.33
CA ASP A 156 14.56 -11.11 -11.79
C ASP A 156 13.80 -11.61 -10.55
N ALA A 157 12.54 -12.01 -10.75
CA ALA A 157 11.68 -12.64 -9.73
C ALA A 157 10.71 -13.62 -10.37
N ASP A 158 10.14 -14.54 -9.59
CA ASP A 158 9.20 -15.54 -10.10
C ASP A 158 7.75 -15.05 -10.17
N SER A 159 7.35 -14.18 -9.22
CA SER A 159 6.04 -13.58 -9.10
C SER A 159 6.13 -12.12 -8.63
N ILE A 160 5.00 -11.42 -8.70
CA ILE A 160 4.78 -10.12 -8.05
C ILE A 160 3.55 -10.27 -7.16
N GLU A 161 3.72 -9.98 -5.87
CA GLU A 161 2.62 -9.86 -4.92
C GLU A 161 1.91 -8.53 -5.11
N ILE A 162 0.58 -8.57 -5.17
CA ILE A 162 -0.29 -7.41 -5.24
C ILE A 162 -1.15 -7.38 -3.99
N GLU A 163 -0.88 -6.43 -3.08
CA GLU A 163 -1.71 -6.15 -1.92
C GLU A 163 -2.60 -4.93 -2.18
N SER A 164 -3.87 -5.04 -1.78
CA SER A 164 -4.81 -3.92 -1.69
C SER A 164 -5.34 -3.81 -0.26
N ARG A 165 -5.19 -2.62 0.31
CA ARG A 165 -5.70 -2.25 1.64
C ARG A 165 -6.69 -1.09 1.50
N VAL A 166 -7.87 -1.23 2.09
CA VAL A 166 -8.97 -0.26 1.96
C VAL A 166 -9.52 0.07 3.33
N TRP A 167 -9.62 1.37 3.62
CA TRP A 167 -10.25 1.89 4.82
C TRP A 167 -11.61 2.50 4.49
N MET A 168 -12.65 2.12 5.24
CA MET A 168 -14.00 2.68 5.11
C MET A 168 -14.49 3.20 6.46
N THR A 169 -15.36 4.21 6.44
CA THR A 169 -16.02 4.69 7.66
C THR A 169 -17.03 3.66 8.15
N TRP A 170 -16.99 3.37 9.45
CA TRP A 170 -17.94 2.52 10.13
C TRP A 170 -19.30 3.21 10.24
N THR A 171 -20.30 2.68 9.55
CA THR A 171 -21.64 3.27 9.46
C THR A 171 -22.66 2.58 10.36
N ARG A 172 -22.32 1.45 11.00
CA ARG A 172 -23.23 0.69 11.90
C ARG A 172 -24.58 0.36 11.26
N GLY A 173 -24.59 0.12 9.95
CA GLY A 173 -25.81 -0.19 9.20
C GLY A 173 -26.76 0.98 8.99
N ILE A 174 -26.34 2.23 9.19
CA ILE A 174 -27.15 3.41 8.87
C ILE A 174 -27.22 3.58 7.35
N TYR A 175 -28.40 3.30 6.78
CA TYR A 175 -28.84 3.67 5.43
C TYR A 175 -30.14 4.47 5.51
#